data_AF-A0A1A8LF07-F1
#
_entry.id   AF-A0A1A8LF07-F1
#
_cell.length_a   1.000
_cell.length_b   1.000
_cell.length_c   1.000
_cell.angle_alpha   90.00
_cell.angle_beta   90.00
_cell.angle_gamma   90.00
#
_symmetry.space_group_name_H-M   'P 1'
#
loop_
_entity.id
_entity.type
_entity.pdbx_description
1 polymer ?
#
loop_
_entity_poly.entity_id
_entity_poly.type
_entity_poly.pdbx_seq_one_letter_code
_entity_poly.pdbx_strand_id
1 'polypeptide(L)'
;MAITYDDQFLLTVSEDGCLLISKIVDKDGRGLKSNRQVVHTEEILVTKADLEEKAQHMLELKMHLEELQMENEYQLRLKDMSHTEKFRELMEKFTLEVESLKAAKKIMKTKIEEQEYEHQKDSVEAAVKHSKQLQDLEQSYTSKLMVNHQKYQDLLQKHEKMQDEYKKQLKSAEESHTLALEDLTQVYKVKLQEKTQLLVQHQKEAEQKVHEFEKILKQAKEDEKEKIRLIQARFEQQLHSEKETNEDLKKRAAVMAQKLHGAQRQADGWCDDVTKLKQEQQRLLGLIRSLEGDITEQKRQISGHEKTGLDKDNTISSLMKKNQDLETFKFLLEFQVNDFQKQMESQQDEINKTREKIQQLEDILLQKDKSNSQLKLSVSDLRLKLKTKDKEMRRETQKGKNLETFLERLKSDLHGCVGFIQDPKQLRDSILKMYSHYGPQLDHVEKSGAAQHVPEVFLHHKDLQEKTISSLKQKLEKSAKEREKVSAQMTKENEMLITEINVLRKELHVVRTQPVHMKRSRTRPDQDTPREELKHQEVR
;
A
#
# COMPACT_ATOMS: atom_id res chain seq x y z
N MET A 1 -224.63 99.66 50.07
CA MET A 1 -223.55 98.92 50.76
C MET A 1 -223.79 98.97 52.26
N ALA A 2 -223.46 97.90 52.97
CA ALA A 2 -223.38 97.84 54.43
C ALA A 2 -222.19 96.94 54.81
N ILE A 3 -221.56 97.17 55.97
CA ILE A 3 -220.53 96.28 56.50
C ILE A 3 -221.20 95.36 57.54
N THR A 4 -220.77 94.10 57.63
CA THR A 4 -221.26 93.17 58.66
C THR A 4 -220.84 93.62 60.06
N TYR A 5 -221.61 93.28 61.09
CA TYR A 5 -221.37 93.67 62.50
C TYR A 5 -220.06 93.11 63.12
N ASP A 6 -219.23 92.45 62.30
CA ASP A 6 -217.95 91.84 62.65
C ASP A 6 -216.75 92.35 61.82
N ASP A 7 -216.97 93.39 60.99
CA ASP A 7 -215.99 94.04 60.12
C ASP A 7 -215.24 93.11 59.14
N GLN A 8 -215.75 91.90 58.89
CA GLN A 8 -215.12 90.96 57.94
C GLN A 8 -215.50 91.19 56.48
N PHE A 9 -216.73 91.64 56.21
CA PHE A 9 -217.30 91.64 54.87
C PHE A 9 -218.05 92.94 54.54
N LEU A 10 -217.79 93.45 53.34
CA LEU A 10 -218.55 94.52 52.70
C LEU A 10 -219.67 93.91 51.86
N LEU A 11 -220.91 94.11 52.30
CA LEU A 11 -222.12 93.66 51.60
C LEU A 11 -222.58 94.74 50.62
N THR A 12 -222.60 94.38 49.35
CA THR A 12 -223.05 95.21 48.23
C THR A 12 -224.31 94.59 47.68
N VAL A 13 -225.37 95.39 47.47
CA VAL A 13 -226.60 94.94 46.79
C VAL A 13 -226.83 95.88 45.62
N SER A 14 -227.01 95.31 44.43
CA SER A 14 -227.44 96.02 43.23
C SER A 14 -228.96 96.00 43.09
N GLU A 15 -229.49 96.87 42.22
CA GLU A 15 -230.93 97.12 42.05
C GLU A 15 -231.70 95.92 41.46
N ASP A 16 -230.97 94.95 40.88
CA ASP A 16 -231.43 93.63 40.42
C ASP A 16 -231.48 92.56 41.54
N GLY A 17 -231.12 92.91 42.78
CA GLY A 17 -231.13 92.01 43.93
C GLY A 17 -229.87 91.16 44.11
N CYS A 18 -228.84 91.30 43.27
CA CYS A 18 -227.60 90.56 43.44
C CYS A 18 -226.79 91.05 44.66
N LEU A 19 -226.47 90.14 45.58
CA LEU A 19 -225.67 90.39 46.79
C LEU A 19 -224.20 90.01 46.56
N LEU A 20 -223.32 91.00 46.39
CA LEU A 20 -221.86 90.80 46.36
C LEU A 20 -221.27 90.95 47.77
N ILE A 21 -220.61 89.89 48.24
CA ILE A 21 -219.94 89.83 49.55
C ILE A 21 -218.43 89.97 49.33
N SER A 22 -217.90 91.19 49.46
CA SER A 22 -216.47 91.47 49.30
C SER A 22 -215.73 91.35 50.62
N LYS A 23 -214.77 90.42 50.72
CA LYS A 23 -213.96 90.23 51.93
C LYS A 23 -212.90 91.34 52.07
N ILE A 24 -212.84 91.96 53.23
CA ILE A 24 -211.90 93.05 53.51
C ILE A 24 -210.56 92.47 54.00
N VAL A 25 -209.45 92.95 53.44
CA VAL A 25 -208.07 92.56 53.80
C VAL A 25 -207.12 93.76 53.79
N ASP A 26 -206.15 93.75 54.69
CA ASP A 26 -205.15 94.80 54.91
C ASP A 26 -203.97 94.70 53.90
N LYS A 27 -203.09 95.71 53.86
CA LYS A 27 -202.08 95.95 52.82
C LYS A 27 -201.03 94.85 52.62
N ASP A 28 -200.78 93.99 53.62
CA ASP A 28 -199.93 92.79 53.52
C ASP A 28 -200.75 91.48 53.36
N GLY A 29 -202.09 91.55 53.23
CA GLY A 29 -202.95 90.42 52.87
C GLY A 29 -203.57 89.59 54.02
N ARG A 30 -204.05 90.21 55.11
CA ARG A 30 -204.71 89.53 56.27
C ARG A 30 -206.00 90.25 56.74
N GLY A 31 -206.89 89.63 57.55
CA GLY A 31 -208.26 90.15 57.89
C GLY A 31 -208.84 89.83 59.30
N LEU A 32 -210.03 90.38 59.64
CA LEU A 32 -210.59 90.67 61.01
C LEU A 32 -211.67 89.65 61.59
N LYS A 33 -212.40 89.90 62.73
CA LYS A 33 -213.34 88.98 63.49
C LYS A 33 -214.34 89.63 64.55
N SER A 34 -215.59 89.10 64.80
CA SER A 34 -216.53 89.40 65.97
C SER A 34 -217.81 88.44 66.22
N ASN A 35 -218.86 88.75 67.08
CA ASN A 35 -219.94 87.80 67.66
C ASN A 35 -221.38 88.32 68.20
N ARG A 36 -222.54 87.52 68.25
CA ARG A 36 -223.78 87.39 69.25
C ARG A 36 -225.35 87.24 68.81
N GLN A 37 -226.37 86.84 69.70
CA GLN A 37 -227.82 86.26 69.43
C GLN A 37 -229.03 86.35 70.54
N VAL A 38 -230.38 85.98 70.33
CA VAL A 38 -231.69 86.14 71.21
C VAL A 38 -232.95 85.09 71.07
N VAL A 39 -234.10 85.06 71.90
CA VAL A 39 -235.31 84.04 72.03
C VAL A 39 -236.78 84.52 72.58
N HIS A 40 -237.97 83.75 72.60
CA HIS A 40 -239.44 84.06 73.07
C HIS A 40 -240.52 82.91 73.54
N THR A 41 -241.89 83.13 73.80
CA THR A 41 -242.97 82.27 74.58
C THR A 41 -244.57 82.20 74.18
N GLU A 42 -245.58 81.65 75.00
CA GLU A 42 -246.97 81.00 74.64
C GLU A 42 -248.28 81.00 75.61
N GLU A 43 -249.55 80.58 75.20
CA GLU A 43 -250.69 79.74 75.89
C GLU A 43 -252.16 79.67 75.18
N ILE A 44 -252.94 78.53 75.08
CA ILE A 44 -254.31 78.34 74.37
C ILE A 44 -255.27 77.16 74.89
N LEU A 45 -256.60 77.15 74.55
CA LEU A 45 -257.69 76.10 74.76
C LEU A 45 -258.05 75.19 73.53
N VAL A 46 -258.41 73.89 73.70
CA VAL A 46 -258.69 72.90 72.59
C VAL A 46 -259.77 71.83 72.93
N THR A 47 -260.39 71.18 71.93
CA THR A 47 -261.39 70.08 72.01
C THR A 47 -260.80 68.65 72.14
N LYS A 48 -261.65 67.70 72.61
CA LYS A 48 -261.22 66.33 73.00
C LYS A 48 -260.90 65.40 71.83
N ALA A 49 -261.57 65.54 70.68
CA ALA A 49 -261.30 64.70 69.50
C ALA A 49 -259.91 64.98 68.92
N ASP A 50 -259.54 66.27 68.83
CA ASP A 50 -258.21 66.70 68.39
C ASP A 50 -257.11 66.17 69.31
N LEU A 51 -257.37 66.10 70.62
CA LEU A 51 -256.44 65.55 71.61
C LEU A 51 -256.23 64.04 71.42
N GLU A 52 -257.28 63.29 71.12
CA GLU A 52 -257.23 61.84 70.87
C GLU A 52 -256.52 61.52 69.54
N GLU A 53 -256.83 62.26 68.48
CA GLU A 53 -256.16 62.15 67.18
C GLU A 53 -254.66 62.51 67.26
N LYS A 54 -254.31 63.58 68.02
CA LYS A 54 -252.91 63.92 68.30
C LYS A 54 -252.19 62.87 69.15
N ALA A 55 -252.87 62.26 70.11
CA ALA A 55 -252.29 61.16 70.91
C ALA A 55 -252.02 59.92 70.05
N GLN A 56 -252.90 59.63 69.08
CA GLN A 56 -252.74 58.50 68.17
C GLN A 56 -251.60 58.71 67.18
N HIS A 57 -251.50 59.89 66.54
CA HIS A 57 -250.33 60.27 65.74
C HIS A 57 -249.01 60.27 66.54
N MET A 58 -249.04 60.65 67.83
CA MET A 58 -247.87 60.59 68.70
C MET A 58 -247.41 59.15 68.97
N LEU A 59 -248.34 58.18 68.95
CA LEU A 59 -248.01 56.76 69.10
C LEU A 59 -247.32 56.22 67.82
N GLU A 60 -247.87 56.55 66.65
CA GLU A 60 -247.28 56.20 65.35
C GLU A 60 -245.85 56.77 65.19
N LEU A 61 -245.65 58.04 65.55
CA LEU A 61 -244.33 58.68 65.49
C LEU A 61 -243.30 58.03 66.43
N LYS A 62 -243.73 57.50 67.58
CA LYS A 62 -242.86 56.73 68.48
C LYS A 62 -242.46 55.39 67.88
N MET A 63 -243.43 54.64 67.32
CA MET A 63 -243.14 53.38 66.64
C MET A 63 -242.13 53.58 65.50
N HIS A 64 -242.35 54.58 64.63
CA HIS A 64 -241.41 54.87 63.54
C HIS A 64 -240.02 55.31 64.02
N LEU A 65 -239.92 55.97 65.18
CA LEU A 65 -238.63 56.35 65.76
C LEU A 65 -237.89 55.15 66.37
N GLU A 66 -238.61 54.23 67.01
CA GLU A 66 -238.07 52.95 67.51
C GLU A 66 -237.64 52.04 66.35
N GLU A 67 -238.44 51.93 65.28
CA GLU A 67 -238.08 51.23 64.03
C GLU A 67 -236.79 51.80 63.40
N LEU A 68 -236.68 53.13 63.30
CA LEU A 68 -235.49 53.78 62.75
C LEU A 68 -234.24 53.61 63.63
N GLN A 69 -234.40 53.55 64.95
CA GLN A 69 -233.30 53.21 65.87
C GLN A 69 -232.84 51.76 65.68
N MET A 70 -233.77 50.81 65.60
CA MET A 70 -233.48 49.39 65.40
C MET A 70 -232.78 49.13 64.05
N GLU A 71 -233.24 49.78 62.97
CA GLU A 71 -232.58 49.71 61.66
C GLU A 71 -231.16 50.30 61.71
N ASN A 72 -230.97 51.45 62.36
CA ASN A 72 -229.64 52.08 62.45
C ASN A 72 -228.66 51.24 63.28
N GLU A 73 -229.09 50.65 64.40
CA GLU A 73 -228.29 49.68 65.15
C GLU A 73 -227.94 48.43 64.32
N TYR A 74 -228.89 47.92 63.55
CA TYR A 74 -228.66 46.77 62.66
C TYR A 74 -227.62 47.09 61.57
N GLN A 75 -227.73 48.26 60.92
CA GLN A 75 -226.76 48.75 59.93
C GLN A 75 -225.36 48.97 60.53
N LEU A 76 -225.27 49.44 61.78
CA LEU A 76 -224.00 49.55 62.51
C LEU A 76 -223.37 48.18 62.76
N ARG A 77 -224.13 47.23 63.32
CA ARG A 77 -223.65 45.85 63.57
C ARG A 77 -223.22 45.13 62.29
N LEU A 78 -223.94 45.32 61.18
CA LEU A 78 -223.55 44.80 59.86
C LEU A 78 -222.21 45.39 59.37
N LYS A 79 -222.01 46.71 59.53
CA LYS A 79 -220.74 47.36 59.16
C LYS A 79 -219.59 46.85 60.01
N ASP A 80 -219.74 46.84 61.34
CA ASP A 80 -218.71 46.36 62.27
C ASP A 80 -218.35 44.90 62.03
N MET A 81 -219.33 44.03 61.77
CA MET A 81 -219.10 42.65 61.37
C MET A 81 -218.30 42.58 60.05
N SER A 82 -218.69 43.34 59.03
CA SER A 82 -217.96 43.37 57.74
C SER A 82 -216.55 43.94 57.83
N HIS A 83 -216.30 44.89 58.75
CA HIS A 83 -214.97 45.46 58.99
C HIS A 83 -214.10 44.49 59.79
N THR A 84 -214.67 43.82 60.79
CA THR A 84 -214.00 42.77 61.58
C THR A 84 -213.61 41.59 60.69
N GLU A 85 -214.48 41.18 59.77
CA GLU A 85 -214.22 40.11 58.81
C GLU A 85 -213.09 40.46 57.83
N LYS A 86 -213.13 41.66 57.23
CA LYS A 86 -212.04 42.17 56.37
C LYS A 86 -210.71 42.31 57.12
N PHE A 87 -210.74 42.73 58.39
CA PHE A 87 -209.56 42.84 59.22
C PHE A 87 -208.97 41.45 59.56
N ARG A 88 -209.82 40.47 59.88
CA ARG A 88 -209.44 39.06 60.07
C ARG A 88 -208.79 38.49 58.82
N GLU A 89 -209.42 38.62 57.65
CA GLU A 89 -208.84 38.20 56.36
C GLU A 89 -207.47 38.82 56.09
N LEU A 90 -207.32 40.12 56.39
CA LEU A 90 -206.07 40.84 56.16
C LEU A 90 -204.95 40.38 57.12
N MET A 91 -205.28 40.17 58.40
CA MET A 91 -204.34 39.59 59.35
C MET A 91 -203.96 38.14 58.99
N GLU A 92 -204.89 37.34 58.50
CA GLU A 92 -204.62 35.97 58.06
C GLU A 92 -203.69 35.96 56.84
N LYS A 93 -203.94 36.81 55.84
CA LYS A 93 -203.05 37.00 54.67
C LYS A 93 -201.65 37.44 55.08
N PHE A 94 -201.51 38.43 55.96
CA PHE A 94 -200.19 38.85 56.48
C PHE A 94 -199.51 37.77 57.33
N THR A 95 -200.28 36.98 58.09
CA THR A 95 -199.71 35.88 58.89
C THR A 95 -199.13 34.80 57.98
N LEU A 96 -199.88 34.36 56.96
CA LEU A 96 -199.42 33.40 55.95
C LEU A 96 -198.21 33.93 55.16
N GLU A 97 -198.20 35.21 54.78
CA GLU A 97 -197.05 35.83 54.10
C GLU A 97 -195.81 35.83 55.00
N VAL A 98 -195.94 36.28 56.26
CA VAL A 98 -194.86 36.26 57.25
C VAL A 98 -194.35 34.84 57.53
N GLU A 99 -195.23 33.83 57.56
CA GLU A 99 -194.84 32.42 57.71
C GLU A 99 -194.12 31.88 56.47
N SER A 100 -194.59 32.22 55.27
CA SER A 100 -193.91 31.86 54.01
C SER A 100 -192.51 32.49 53.92
N LEU A 101 -192.34 33.75 54.34
CA LEU A 101 -191.05 34.45 54.38
C LEU A 101 -190.12 33.87 55.46
N LYS A 102 -190.65 33.46 56.62
CA LYS A 102 -189.89 32.71 57.64
C LYS A 102 -189.41 31.36 57.11
N ALA A 103 -190.27 30.62 56.40
CA ALA A 103 -189.93 29.35 55.77
C ALA A 103 -188.86 29.52 54.68
N ALA A 104 -189.05 30.48 53.76
CA ALA A 104 -188.08 30.81 52.71
C ALA A 104 -186.72 31.24 53.29
N LYS A 105 -186.71 32.08 54.34
CA LYS A 105 -185.48 32.46 55.05
C LYS A 105 -184.79 31.25 55.71
N LYS A 106 -185.55 30.30 56.27
CA LYS A 106 -184.99 29.06 56.84
C LYS A 106 -184.33 28.21 55.75
N ILE A 107 -185.01 28.02 54.61
CA ILE A 107 -184.50 27.24 53.47
C ILE A 107 -183.27 27.90 52.83
N MET A 108 -183.26 29.23 52.69
CA MET A 108 -182.06 29.95 52.24
C MET A 108 -180.89 29.77 53.22
N LYS A 109 -181.14 29.84 54.54
CA LYS A 109 -180.08 29.66 55.54
C LYS A 109 -179.49 28.26 55.51
N THR A 110 -180.32 27.21 55.47
CA THR A 110 -179.80 25.83 55.37
C THR A 110 -179.05 25.61 54.06
N LYS A 111 -179.52 26.17 52.94
CA LYS A 111 -178.81 26.05 51.65
C LYS A 111 -177.46 26.78 51.64
N ILE A 112 -177.34 27.93 52.32
CA ILE A 112 -176.06 28.61 52.49
C ILE A 112 -175.13 27.75 53.36
N GLU A 113 -175.62 27.21 54.48
CA GLU A 113 -174.85 26.32 55.37
C GLU A 113 -174.39 25.03 54.67
N GLU A 114 -175.22 24.46 53.79
CA GLU A 114 -174.88 23.33 52.90
C GLU A 114 -173.79 23.70 51.90
N GLN A 115 -173.91 24.84 51.20
CA GLN A 115 -172.91 25.29 50.21
C GLN A 115 -171.58 25.70 50.85
N GLU A 116 -171.60 26.34 52.02
CA GLU A 116 -170.41 26.64 52.81
C GLU A 116 -169.70 25.36 53.25
N TYR A 117 -170.45 24.33 53.67
CA TYR A 117 -169.90 23.03 54.02
C TYR A 117 -169.31 22.28 52.81
N GLU A 118 -170.00 22.28 51.65
CA GLU A 118 -169.47 21.68 50.42
C GLU A 118 -168.20 22.39 49.94
N HIS A 119 -168.19 23.73 49.88
CA HIS A 119 -167.00 24.50 49.48
C HIS A 119 -165.83 24.33 50.47
N GLN A 120 -166.10 24.27 51.78
CA GLN A 120 -165.06 24.02 52.78
C GLN A 120 -164.50 22.60 52.64
N LYS A 121 -165.35 21.60 52.40
CA LYS A 121 -164.94 20.21 52.14
C LYS A 121 -164.10 20.11 50.88
N ASP A 122 -164.54 20.68 49.76
CA ASP A 122 -163.82 20.66 48.48
C ASP A 122 -162.48 21.39 48.56
N SER A 123 -162.41 22.51 49.29
CA SER A 123 -161.18 23.24 49.58
C SER A 123 -160.18 22.39 50.37
N VAL A 124 -160.64 21.70 51.42
CA VAL A 124 -159.81 20.77 52.20
C VAL A 124 -159.38 19.56 51.34
N GLU A 125 -160.27 19.00 50.53
CA GLU A 125 -159.95 17.85 49.66
C GLU A 125 -158.95 18.25 48.57
N ALA A 126 -159.06 19.46 48.00
CA ALA A 126 -158.08 20.02 47.07
C ALA A 126 -156.72 20.27 47.74
N ALA A 127 -156.69 20.83 48.95
CA ALA A 127 -155.46 21.03 49.71
C ALA A 127 -154.77 19.71 50.06
N VAL A 128 -155.52 18.68 50.47
CA VAL A 128 -155.00 17.33 50.72
C VAL A 128 -154.47 16.68 49.45
N LYS A 129 -155.19 16.79 48.31
CA LYS A 129 -154.72 16.30 47.01
C LYS A 129 -153.42 16.98 46.58
N HIS A 130 -153.32 18.30 46.70
CA HIS A 130 -152.12 19.05 46.34
C HIS A 130 -150.93 18.73 47.27
N SER A 131 -151.16 18.67 48.58
CA SER A 131 -150.15 18.26 49.57
C SER A 131 -149.61 16.86 49.28
N LYS A 132 -150.49 15.91 48.94
CA LYS A 132 -150.07 14.57 48.52
C LYS A 132 -149.32 14.58 47.19
N GLN A 133 -149.76 15.35 46.19
CA GLN A 133 -149.05 15.46 44.91
C GLN A 133 -147.64 16.02 45.07
N LEU A 134 -147.44 17.03 45.94
CA LEU A 134 -146.12 17.52 46.31
C LEU A 134 -145.29 16.41 46.97
N GLN A 135 -145.84 15.72 47.97
CA GLN A 135 -145.13 14.65 48.69
C GLN A 135 -144.74 13.47 47.77
N ASP A 136 -145.65 13.02 46.89
CA ASP A 136 -145.39 11.96 45.91
C ASP A 136 -144.31 12.40 44.89
N LEU A 137 -144.30 13.69 44.51
CA LEU A 137 -143.30 14.27 43.60
C LEU A 137 -141.91 14.40 44.27
N GLU A 138 -141.86 14.87 45.52
CA GLU A 138 -140.66 14.94 46.36
C GLU A 138 -140.05 13.55 46.57
N GLN A 139 -140.88 12.55 46.89
CA GLN A 139 -140.43 11.15 46.99
C GLN A 139 -139.90 10.63 45.65
N SER A 140 -140.57 10.96 44.53
CA SER A 140 -140.11 10.59 43.19
C SER A 140 -138.74 11.19 42.85
N TYR A 141 -138.52 12.47 43.15
CA TYR A 141 -137.22 13.11 42.91
C TYR A 141 -136.14 12.63 43.88
N THR A 142 -136.47 12.43 45.17
CA THR A 142 -135.53 11.91 46.17
C THR A 142 -135.08 10.50 45.80
N SER A 143 -136.00 9.62 45.39
CA SER A 143 -135.68 8.27 44.90
C SER A 143 -134.78 8.30 43.65
N LYS A 144 -135.10 9.14 42.65
CA LYS A 144 -134.23 9.36 41.47
C LYS A 144 -132.84 9.88 41.84
N LEU A 145 -132.75 10.77 42.84
CA LEU A 145 -131.50 11.34 43.31
C LEU A 145 -130.65 10.27 44.03
N MET A 146 -131.24 9.45 44.90
CA MET A 146 -130.55 8.33 45.56
C MET A 146 -130.05 7.29 44.53
N VAL A 147 -130.86 6.93 43.54
CA VAL A 147 -130.47 6.00 42.46
C VAL A 147 -129.32 6.58 41.62
N ASN A 148 -129.32 7.88 41.33
CA ASN A 148 -128.22 8.51 40.61
C ASN A 148 -126.95 8.67 41.47
N HIS A 149 -127.09 8.93 42.78
CA HIS A 149 -125.98 8.95 43.72
C HIS A 149 -125.31 7.57 43.84
N GLN A 150 -126.11 6.49 43.97
CA GLN A 150 -125.59 5.12 43.97
C GLN A 150 -124.85 4.79 42.67
N LYS A 151 -125.44 5.11 41.50
CA LYS A 151 -124.76 4.92 40.20
C LYS A 151 -123.42 5.67 40.12
N TYR A 152 -123.36 6.88 40.66
CA TYR A 152 -122.13 7.68 40.71
C TYR A 152 -121.09 7.05 41.65
N GLN A 153 -121.51 6.58 42.83
CA GLN A 153 -120.63 5.89 43.79
C GLN A 153 -120.13 4.55 43.23
N ASP A 154 -120.98 3.77 42.57
CA ASP A 154 -120.62 2.53 41.87
C ASP A 154 -119.61 2.80 40.74
N LEU A 155 -119.76 3.92 40.02
CA LEU A 155 -118.86 4.35 38.95
C LEU A 155 -117.49 4.78 39.50
N LEU A 156 -117.47 5.54 40.60
CA LEU A 156 -116.23 5.88 41.31
C LEU A 156 -115.49 4.63 41.79
N GLN A 157 -116.17 3.69 42.46
CA GLN A 157 -115.54 2.44 42.91
C GLN A 157 -115.01 1.59 41.74
N LYS A 158 -115.70 1.58 40.59
CA LYS A 158 -115.21 0.90 39.37
C LYS A 158 -113.99 1.61 38.79
N HIS A 159 -113.97 2.94 38.80
CA HIS A 159 -112.83 3.73 38.37
C HIS A 159 -111.60 3.49 39.26
N GLU A 160 -111.75 3.52 40.59
CA GLU A 160 -110.66 3.22 41.54
C GLU A 160 -110.10 1.81 41.34
N LYS A 161 -110.98 0.79 41.23
CA LYS A 161 -110.56 -0.60 40.98
C LYS A 161 -109.80 -0.75 39.67
N MET A 162 -110.31 -0.19 38.56
CA MET A 162 -109.60 -0.13 37.28
C MET A 162 -108.24 0.58 37.42
N GLN A 163 -108.19 1.73 38.10
CA GLN A 163 -106.95 2.49 38.27
C GLN A 163 -105.90 1.71 39.07
N ASP A 164 -106.31 0.99 40.12
CA ASP A 164 -105.41 0.16 40.93
C ASP A 164 -105.01 -1.15 40.23
N GLU A 165 -105.87 -1.73 39.41
CA GLU A 165 -105.51 -2.85 38.53
C GLU A 165 -104.48 -2.41 37.48
N TYR A 166 -104.66 -1.26 36.83
CA TYR A 166 -103.65 -0.70 35.91
C TYR A 166 -102.35 -0.34 36.62
N LYS A 167 -102.37 0.26 37.83
CA LYS A 167 -101.16 0.51 38.63
C LYS A 167 -100.42 -0.79 38.97
N LYS A 168 -101.14 -1.87 39.30
CA LYS A 168 -100.56 -3.19 39.60
C LYS A 168 -99.95 -3.84 38.34
N GLN A 169 -100.69 -3.81 37.23
CA GLN A 169 -100.19 -4.32 35.94
C GLN A 169 -98.92 -3.58 35.52
N LEU A 170 -98.93 -2.24 35.56
CA LEU A 170 -97.77 -1.41 35.21
C LEU A 170 -96.56 -1.78 36.08
N LYS A 171 -96.71 -1.80 37.41
CA LYS A 171 -95.63 -2.18 38.33
C LYS A 171 -95.11 -3.60 38.07
N SER A 172 -95.99 -4.58 37.88
CA SER A 172 -95.55 -5.96 37.61
C SER A 172 -94.81 -6.09 36.27
N ALA A 173 -95.13 -5.24 35.28
CA ALA A 173 -94.42 -5.18 34.01
C ALA A 173 -93.08 -4.44 34.15
N GLU A 174 -93.03 -3.35 34.93
CA GLU A 174 -91.80 -2.62 35.28
C GLU A 174 -90.82 -3.53 36.04
N GLU A 175 -91.28 -4.18 37.12
CA GLU A 175 -90.52 -5.13 37.95
C GLU A 175 -89.98 -6.30 37.11
N SER A 176 -90.83 -6.94 36.30
CA SER A 176 -90.44 -8.01 35.38
C SER A 176 -89.43 -7.55 34.33
N HIS A 177 -89.58 -6.34 33.80
CA HIS A 177 -88.64 -5.78 32.83
C HIS A 177 -87.30 -5.44 33.48
N THR A 178 -87.28 -4.88 34.70
CA THR A 178 -86.03 -4.61 35.44
C THR A 178 -85.29 -5.90 35.76
N LEU A 179 -85.96 -6.94 36.24
CA LEU A 179 -85.34 -8.25 36.50
C LEU A 179 -84.74 -8.85 35.21
N ALA A 180 -85.48 -8.83 34.11
CA ALA A 180 -84.97 -9.31 32.82
C ALA A 180 -83.77 -8.50 32.29
N LEU A 181 -83.72 -7.18 32.57
CA LEU A 181 -82.58 -6.33 32.24
C LEU A 181 -81.38 -6.60 33.16
N GLU A 182 -81.60 -6.85 34.45
CA GLU A 182 -80.55 -7.20 35.42
C GLU A 182 -79.92 -8.56 35.09
N ASP A 183 -80.74 -9.60 34.84
CA ASP A 183 -80.29 -10.92 34.40
C ASP A 183 -79.46 -10.82 33.10
N LEU A 184 -79.97 -10.11 32.09
CA LEU A 184 -79.28 -9.94 30.82
C LEU A 184 -77.95 -9.17 30.99
N THR A 185 -77.95 -8.13 31.83
CA THR A 185 -76.75 -7.36 32.18
C THR A 185 -75.73 -8.23 32.91
N GLN A 186 -76.16 -9.09 33.84
CA GLN A 186 -75.30 -10.00 34.56
C GLN A 186 -74.70 -11.08 33.64
N VAL A 187 -75.50 -11.65 32.73
CA VAL A 187 -75.03 -12.60 31.71
C VAL A 187 -73.98 -11.95 30.79
N TYR A 188 -74.18 -10.71 30.34
CA TYR A 188 -73.17 -10.00 29.55
C TYR A 188 -71.93 -9.60 30.36
N LYS A 189 -72.08 -9.25 31.64
CA LYS A 189 -70.98 -8.94 32.54
C LYS A 189 -70.07 -10.15 32.79
N VAL A 190 -70.66 -11.34 33.00
CA VAL A 190 -69.91 -12.60 33.12
C VAL A 190 -69.21 -12.94 31.81
N LYS A 191 -69.93 -12.90 30.66
CA LYS A 191 -69.31 -13.15 29.33
C LYS A 191 -68.18 -12.18 29.01
N LEU A 192 -68.29 -10.91 29.43
CA LEU A 192 -67.22 -9.93 29.28
C LEU A 192 -66.01 -10.31 30.13
N GLN A 193 -66.21 -10.68 31.40
CA GLN A 193 -65.14 -11.15 32.28
C GLN A 193 -64.46 -12.41 31.75
N GLU A 194 -65.22 -13.41 31.27
CA GLU A 194 -64.69 -14.61 30.61
C GLU A 194 -63.80 -14.25 29.41
N LYS A 195 -64.26 -13.35 28.54
CA LYS A 195 -63.49 -12.90 27.36
C LYS A 195 -62.26 -12.08 27.74
N THR A 196 -62.32 -11.26 28.78
CA THR A 196 -61.15 -10.57 29.32
C THR A 196 -60.13 -11.56 29.91
N GLN A 197 -60.57 -12.61 30.62
CA GLN A 197 -59.69 -13.65 31.13
C GLN A 197 -59.03 -14.46 30.00
N LEU A 198 -59.79 -14.86 28.97
CA LEU A 198 -59.27 -15.48 27.75
C LEU A 198 -58.18 -14.63 27.08
N LEU A 199 -58.41 -13.32 26.93
CA LEU A 199 -57.44 -12.39 26.34
C LEU A 199 -56.16 -12.28 27.19
N VAL A 200 -56.29 -12.14 28.51
CA VAL A 200 -55.15 -12.10 29.44
C VAL A 200 -54.37 -13.42 29.45
N GLN A 201 -55.05 -14.57 29.29
CA GLN A 201 -54.38 -15.86 29.15
C GLN A 201 -53.59 -15.93 27.83
N HIS A 202 -54.22 -15.65 26.68
CA HIS A 202 -53.53 -15.70 25.39
C HIS A 202 -52.39 -14.66 25.28
N GLN A 203 -52.52 -13.51 25.92
CA GLN A 203 -51.44 -12.54 26.02
C GLN A 203 -50.25 -13.10 26.82
N LYS A 204 -50.49 -13.73 27.98
CA LYS A 204 -49.42 -14.42 28.74
C LYS A 204 -48.79 -15.57 27.96
N GLU A 205 -49.57 -16.36 27.24
CA GLU A 205 -49.07 -17.43 26.36
C GLU A 205 -48.20 -16.89 25.22
N ALA A 206 -48.51 -15.70 24.69
CA ALA A 206 -47.70 -15.02 23.69
C ALA A 206 -46.40 -14.45 24.30
N GLU A 207 -46.48 -13.77 25.45
CA GLU A 207 -45.33 -13.25 26.20
C GLU A 207 -44.35 -14.36 26.60
N GLN A 208 -44.86 -15.52 27.04
CA GLN A 208 -44.07 -16.71 27.32
C GLN A 208 -43.34 -17.22 26.07
N LYS A 209 -44.04 -17.40 24.94
CA LYS A 209 -43.43 -17.83 23.67
C LYS A 209 -42.36 -16.86 23.18
N VAL A 210 -42.59 -15.54 23.27
CA VAL A 210 -41.59 -14.52 22.95
C VAL A 210 -40.34 -14.68 23.83
N HIS A 211 -40.53 -14.87 25.14
CA HIS A 211 -39.42 -15.06 26.08
C HIS A 211 -38.66 -16.39 25.88
N GLU A 212 -39.33 -17.45 25.42
CA GLU A 212 -38.71 -18.71 24.99
C GLU A 212 -37.90 -18.52 23.70
N PHE A 213 -38.46 -17.87 22.67
CA PHE A 213 -37.73 -17.55 21.44
C PHE A 213 -36.52 -16.64 21.71
N GLU A 214 -36.62 -15.68 22.63
CA GLU A 214 -35.47 -14.89 23.06
C GLU A 214 -34.34 -15.73 23.65
N LYS A 215 -34.67 -16.74 24.48
CA LYS A 215 -33.67 -17.65 25.08
C LYS A 215 -33.00 -18.50 24.00
N ILE A 216 -33.78 -19.09 23.11
CA ILE A 216 -33.28 -19.86 21.97
C ILE A 216 -32.36 -18.99 21.09
N LEU A 217 -32.76 -17.74 20.81
CA LEU A 217 -31.97 -16.79 20.02
C LEU A 217 -30.68 -16.36 20.73
N LYS A 218 -30.70 -16.19 22.06
CA LYS A 218 -29.50 -15.89 22.87
C LYS A 218 -28.52 -17.07 22.84
N GLN A 219 -29.01 -18.28 23.10
CA GLN A 219 -28.19 -19.49 23.11
C GLN A 219 -27.60 -19.79 21.71
N ALA A 220 -28.38 -19.70 20.64
CA ALA A 220 -27.87 -19.87 19.28
C ALA A 220 -26.77 -18.86 18.93
N LYS A 221 -26.90 -17.59 19.35
CA LYS A 221 -25.87 -16.56 19.18
C LYS A 221 -24.62 -16.79 20.05
N GLU A 222 -24.73 -17.53 21.13
CA GLU A 222 -23.60 -17.93 21.98
C GLU A 222 -22.88 -19.14 21.38
N ASP A 223 -23.62 -20.14 20.90
CA ASP A 223 -23.08 -21.26 20.12
C ASP A 223 -22.35 -20.79 18.85
N GLU A 224 -22.88 -19.78 18.15
CA GLU A 224 -22.23 -19.17 16.98
C GLU A 224 -20.94 -18.43 17.35
N LYS A 225 -20.93 -17.64 18.44
CA LYS A 225 -19.71 -16.99 18.94
C LYS A 225 -18.64 -18.02 19.32
N GLU A 226 -19.02 -19.13 19.94
CA GLU A 226 -18.07 -20.17 20.33
C GLU A 226 -17.53 -20.94 19.11
N LYS A 227 -18.36 -21.23 18.11
CA LYS A 227 -17.90 -21.74 16.80
C LYS A 227 -16.91 -20.77 16.14
N ILE A 228 -17.17 -19.46 16.17
CA ILE A 228 -16.27 -18.43 15.63
C ILE A 228 -14.94 -18.42 16.41
N ARG A 229 -14.97 -18.47 17.75
CA ARG A 229 -13.75 -18.56 18.59
C ARG A 229 -12.93 -19.81 18.28
N LEU A 230 -13.56 -20.98 18.16
CA LEU A 230 -12.89 -22.24 17.83
C LEU A 230 -12.24 -22.19 16.42
N ILE A 231 -12.90 -21.54 15.46
CA ILE A 231 -12.34 -21.30 14.11
C ILE A 231 -11.17 -20.31 14.18
N GLN A 232 -11.29 -19.23 14.94
CA GLN A 232 -10.22 -18.24 15.15
C GLN A 232 -8.99 -18.89 15.80
N ALA A 233 -9.16 -19.58 16.94
CA ALA A 233 -8.08 -20.27 17.64
C ALA A 233 -7.39 -21.33 16.76
N ARG A 234 -8.15 -22.06 15.93
CA ARG A 234 -7.59 -23.00 14.96
C ARG A 234 -6.74 -22.29 13.89
N PHE A 235 -7.21 -21.18 13.33
CA PHE A 235 -6.44 -20.41 12.35
C PHE A 235 -5.23 -19.72 12.97
N GLU A 236 -5.31 -19.23 14.21
CA GLU A 236 -4.19 -18.70 14.97
C GLU A 236 -3.13 -19.77 15.24
N GLN A 237 -3.54 -20.98 15.64
CA GLN A 237 -2.64 -22.13 15.82
C GLN A 237 -1.98 -22.54 14.50
N GLN A 238 -2.73 -22.63 13.40
CA GLN A 238 -2.17 -22.92 12.08
C GLN A 238 -1.18 -21.84 11.63
N LEU A 239 -1.54 -20.56 11.78
CA LEU A 239 -0.67 -19.42 11.47
C LEU A 239 0.59 -19.39 12.35
N HIS A 240 0.50 -19.85 13.61
CA HIS A 240 1.66 -19.98 14.49
C HIS A 240 2.58 -21.12 14.01
N SER A 241 2.04 -22.30 13.70
CA SER A 241 2.84 -23.41 13.17
C SER A 241 3.48 -23.08 11.82
N GLU A 242 2.79 -22.35 10.93
CA GLU A 242 3.35 -21.90 9.66
C GLU A 242 4.42 -20.80 9.83
N LYS A 243 4.36 -20.01 10.91
CA LYS A 243 5.47 -19.10 11.26
C LYS A 243 6.68 -19.87 11.76
N GLU A 244 6.49 -20.87 12.62
CA GLU A 244 7.57 -21.71 13.13
C GLU A 244 8.26 -22.51 12.02
N THR A 245 7.51 -23.17 11.13
CA THR A 245 8.06 -23.88 9.96
C THR A 245 8.78 -22.92 9.02
N ASN A 246 8.25 -21.72 8.78
CA ASN A 246 8.87 -20.70 7.95
C ASN A 246 10.18 -20.17 8.56
N GLU A 247 10.22 -19.94 9.88
CA GLU A 247 11.45 -19.61 10.59
C GLU A 247 12.48 -20.75 10.54
N ASP A 248 12.06 -21.99 10.72
CA ASP A 248 12.96 -23.14 10.62
C ASP A 248 13.48 -23.38 9.21
N LEU A 249 12.65 -23.15 8.19
CA LEU A 249 13.08 -23.14 6.80
C LEU A 249 14.04 -21.97 6.52
N LYS A 250 13.85 -20.78 7.09
CA LYS A 250 14.81 -19.67 7.04
C LYS A 250 16.13 -20.01 7.74
N LYS A 251 16.11 -20.62 8.92
CA LYS A 251 17.32 -21.10 9.63
C LYS A 251 18.08 -22.11 8.78
N ARG A 252 17.39 -23.11 8.22
CA ARG A 252 17.97 -24.11 7.31
C ARG A 252 18.50 -23.48 6.02
N ALA A 253 17.78 -22.54 5.42
CA ALA A 253 18.20 -21.82 4.21
C ALA A 253 19.43 -20.94 4.47
N ALA A 254 19.52 -20.26 5.62
CA ALA A 254 20.69 -19.49 6.02
C ALA A 254 21.93 -20.40 6.22
N VAL A 255 21.77 -21.54 6.90
CA VAL A 255 22.84 -22.55 7.03
C VAL A 255 23.25 -23.13 5.68
N MET A 256 22.31 -23.38 4.77
CA MET A 256 22.61 -23.83 3.40
C MET A 256 23.31 -22.74 2.58
N ALA A 257 22.90 -21.47 2.70
CA ALA A 257 23.57 -20.34 2.08
C ALA A 257 25.00 -20.17 2.61
N GLN A 258 25.24 -20.33 3.92
CA GLN A 258 26.57 -20.31 4.51
C GLN A 258 27.44 -21.49 4.00
N LYS A 259 26.88 -22.70 3.88
CA LYS A 259 27.55 -23.86 3.28
C LYS A 259 27.89 -23.62 1.81
N LEU A 260 26.98 -23.03 1.03
CA LEU A 260 27.21 -22.68 -0.37
C LEU A 260 28.30 -21.61 -0.52
N HIS A 261 28.31 -20.56 0.33
CA HIS A 261 29.40 -19.58 0.35
C HIS A 261 30.74 -20.20 0.78
N GLY A 262 30.73 -21.18 1.68
CA GLY A 262 31.92 -21.95 2.05
C GLY A 262 32.45 -22.80 0.89
N ALA A 263 31.57 -23.52 0.21
CA ALA A 263 31.90 -24.32 -0.97
C ALA A 263 32.36 -23.44 -2.16
N GLN A 264 31.74 -22.27 -2.35
CA GLN A 264 32.16 -21.30 -3.36
C GLN A 264 33.57 -20.78 -3.06
N ARG A 265 33.84 -20.29 -1.85
CA ARG A 265 35.19 -19.84 -1.44
C ARG A 265 36.25 -20.94 -1.58
N GLN A 266 35.88 -22.20 -1.32
CA GLN A 266 36.75 -23.33 -1.61
C GLN A 266 36.98 -23.44 -3.12
N ALA A 267 35.94 -23.48 -3.95
CA ALA A 267 36.04 -23.58 -5.40
C ALA A 267 36.82 -22.42 -6.04
N ASP A 268 36.67 -21.20 -5.51
CA ASP A 268 37.47 -20.02 -5.89
C ASP A 268 38.96 -20.26 -5.57
N GLY A 269 39.27 -20.78 -4.38
CA GLY A 269 40.63 -21.17 -3.99
C GLY A 269 41.23 -22.31 -4.83
N TRP A 270 40.44 -23.35 -5.16
CA TRP A 270 40.84 -24.38 -6.12
C TRP A 270 41.10 -23.78 -7.51
N CYS A 271 40.32 -22.76 -7.92
CA CYS A 271 40.52 -22.05 -9.18
C CYS A 271 41.83 -21.25 -9.14
N ASP A 272 42.08 -20.48 -8.08
CA ASP A 272 43.32 -19.75 -7.86
C ASP A 272 44.54 -20.69 -7.91
N ASP A 273 44.50 -21.83 -7.21
CA ASP A 273 45.59 -22.81 -7.23
C ASP A 273 45.76 -23.45 -8.62
N VAL A 274 44.67 -23.70 -9.35
CA VAL A 274 44.73 -24.10 -10.77
C VAL A 274 45.34 -23.00 -11.65
N THR A 275 45.12 -21.71 -11.38
CA THR A 275 45.82 -20.64 -12.13
C THR A 275 47.30 -20.57 -11.80
N LYS A 276 47.70 -20.70 -10.52
CA LYS A 276 49.12 -20.77 -10.10
C LYS A 276 49.83 -21.95 -10.75
N LEU A 277 49.21 -23.13 -10.73
CA LEU A 277 49.74 -24.34 -11.38
C LEU A 277 49.81 -24.19 -12.91
N LYS A 278 48.86 -23.51 -13.56
CA LYS A 278 48.94 -23.19 -15.00
C LYS A 278 50.05 -22.18 -15.32
N GLN A 279 50.26 -21.17 -14.48
CA GLN A 279 51.35 -20.21 -14.64
C GLN A 279 52.72 -20.89 -14.46
N GLU A 280 52.86 -21.74 -13.46
CA GLU A 280 54.08 -22.52 -13.24
C GLU A 280 54.31 -23.56 -14.36
N GLN A 281 53.25 -24.22 -14.85
CA GLN A 281 53.32 -25.08 -16.03
C GLN A 281 53.78 -24.29 -17.28
N GLN A 282 53.28 -23.07 -17.49
CA GLN A 282 53.74 -22.21 -18.59
C GLN A 282 55.20 -21.76 -18.40
N ARG A 283 55.62 -21.46 -17.17
CA ARG A 283 57.02 -21.14 -16.84
C ARG A 283 57.96 -22.31 -17.13
N LEU A 284 57.56 -23.51 -16.72
CA LEU A 284 58.32 -24.75 -16.95
C LEU A 284 58.34 -25.13 -18.43
N LEU A 285 57.22 -24.98 -19.17
CA LEU A 285 57.20 -25.14 -20.63
C LEU A 285 58.06 -24.11 -21.37
N GLY A 286 58.13 -22.87 -20.86
CA GLY A 286 59.07 -21.86 -21.35
C GLY A 286 60.53 -22.28 -21.15
N LEU A 287 60.86 -22.76 -19.95
CA LEU A 287 62.20 -23.26 -19.61
C LEU A 287 62.59 -24.49 -20.44
N ILE A 288 61.66 -25.44 -20.65
CA ILE A 288 61.84 -26.59 -21.54
C ILE A 288 62.14 -26.11 -22.95
N ARG A 289 61.36 -25.19 -23.51
CA ARG A 289 61.61 -24.63 -24.86
C ARG A 289 62.95 -23.92 -25.00
N SER A 290 63.42 -23.20 -23.97
CA SER A 290 64.78 -22.64 -24.01
C SER A 290 65.85 -23.73 -23.99
N LEU A 291 65.70 -24.77 -23.17
CA LEU A 291 66.65 -25.89 -23.10
C LEU A 291 66.62 -26.75 -24.37
N GLU A 292 65.46 -26.94 -25.00
CA GLU A 292 65.32 -27.55 -26.33
C GLU A 292 66.03 -26.69 -27.40
N GLY A 293 65.90 -25.37 -27.31
CA GLY A 293 66.66 -24.40 -28.12
C GLY A 293 68.17 -24.59 -27.95
N ASP A 294 68.66 -24.54 -26.70
CA ASP A 294 70.09 -24.75 -26.38
C ASP A 294 70.59 -26.11 -26.87
N ILE A 295 69.79 -27.18 -26.74
CA ILE A 295 70.12 -28.53 -27.24
C ILE A 295 70.17 -28.56 -28.78
N THR A 296 69.27 -27.85 -29.48
CA THR A 296 69.31 -27.76 -30.95
C THR A 296 70.50 -26.94 -31.45
N GLU A 297 70.87 -25.87 -30.75
CA GLU A 297 72.08 -25.09 -31.04
C GLU A 297 73.36 -25.88 -30.72
N GLN A 298 73.43 -26.59 -29.60
CA GLN A 298 74.54 -27.50 -29.29
C GLN A 298 74.65 -28.62 -30.34
N LYS A 299 73.53 -29.21 -30.78
CA LYS A 299 73.53 -30.18 -31.89
C LYS A 299 74.01 -29.58 -33.21
N ARG A 300 73.67 -28.31 -33.50
CA ARG A 300 74.16 -27.57 -34.67
C ARG A 300 75.68 -27.32 -34.58
N GLN A 301 76.18 -26.97 -33.40
CA GLN A 301 77.62 -26.80 -33.14
C GLN A 301 78.37 -28.14 -33.23
N ILE A 302 77.84 -29.21 -32.65
CA ILE A 302 78.37 -30.58 -32.80
C ILE A 302 78.42 -30.97 -34.27
N SER A 303 77.32 -30.82 -35.03
CA SER A 303 77.31 -31.13 -36.47
C SER A 303 78.28 -30.27 -37.29
N GLY A 304 78.47 -29.00 -36.90
CA GLY A 304 79.52 -28.15 -37.47
C GLY A 304 80.94 -28.63 -37.16
N HIS A 305 81.18 -29.12 -35.94
CA HIS A 305 82.45 -29.71 -35.52
C HIS A 305 82.69 -31.09 -36.14
N GLU A 306 81.66 -31.92 -36.29
CA GLU A 306 81.69 -33.20 -37.00
C GLU A 306 82.03 -32.99 -38.47
N LYS A 307 81.41 -32.01 -39.14
CA LYS A 307 81.76 -31.64 -40.52
C LYS A 307 83.20 -31.12 -40.62
N THR A 308 83.62 -30.26 -39.68
CA THR A 308 85.02 -29.78 -39.59
C THR A 308 85.99 -30.93 -39.30
N GLY A 309 85.56 -31.95 -38.57
CA GLY A 309 86.29 -33.20 -38.34
C GLY A 309 86.43 -33.99 -39.64
N LEU A 310 85.32 -34.26 -40.34
CA LEU A 310 85.30 -34.94 -41.62
C LEU A 310 86.15 -34.22 -42.69
N ASP A 311 86.12 -32.89 -42.75
CA ASP A 311 86.97 -32.10 -43.65
C ASP A 311 88.47 -32.22 -43.29
N LYS A 312 88.79 -32.34 -41.99
CA LYS A 312 90.15 -32.67 -41.52
C LYS A 312 90.54 -34.12 -41.80
N ASP A 313 89.64 -35.08 -41.61
CA ASP A 313 89.89 -36.51 -41.86
C ASP A 313 90.04 -36.80 -43.35
N ASN A 314 89.31 -36.08 -44.22
CA ASN A 314 89.53 -36.06 -45.66
C ASN A 314 90.91 -35.47 -46.00
N THR A 315 91.29 -34.37 -45.35
CA THR A 315 92.63 -33.76 -45.50
C THR A 315 93.73 -34.72 -45.06
N ILE A 316 93.59 -35.36 -43.89
CA ILE A 316 94.48 -36.39 -43.35
C ILE A 316 94.53 -37.59 -44.30
N SER A 317 93.40 -38.05 -44.84
CA SER A 317 93.36 -39.14 -45.82
C SER A 317 94.10 -38.79 -47.12
N SER A 318 93.99 -37.55 -47.59
CA SER A 318 94.77 -37.08 -48.74
C SER A 318 96.27 -37.01 -48.44
N LEU A 319 96.65 -36.60 -47.22
CA LEU A 319 98.04 -36.55 -46.76
C LEU A 319 98.61 -37.95 -46.51
N MET A 320 97.82 -38.88 -45.96
CA MET A 320 98.17 -40.30 -45.78
C MET A 320 98.44 -40.96 -47.13
N LYS A 321 97.57 -40.75 -48.13
CA LYS A 321 97.82 -41.23 -49.49
C LYS A 321 99.09 -40.64 -50.08
N LYS A 322 99.27 -39.32 -49.94
CA LYS A 322 100.49 -38.63 -50.41
C LYS A 322 101.76 -39.05 -49.65
N ASN A 323 101.62 -39.50 -48.40
CA ASN A 323 102.69 -40.08 -47.61
C ASN A 323 102.99 -41.53 -48.04
N GLN A 324 101.98 -42.29 -48.48
CA GLN A 324 102.13 -43.62 -49.07
C GLN A 324 102.78 -43.55 -50.47
N ASP A 325 102.46 -42.50 -51.25
CA ASP A 325 103.18 -42.14 -52.48
C ASP A 325 104.65 -41.78 -52.17
N LEU A 326 104.92 -41.10 -51.04
CA LEU A 326 106.29 -40.83 -50.56
C LEU A 326 106.99 -42.07 -50.00
N GLU A 327 106.29 -43.03 -49.37
CA GLU A 327 106.86 -44.30 -48.92
C GLU A 327 107.21 -45.23 -50.08
N THR A 328 106.43 -45.22 -51.16
CA THR A 328 106.77 -45.96 -52.40
C THR A 328 107.93 -45.30 -53.14
N PHE A 329 108.02 -43.95 -53.16
CA PHE A 329 109.23 -43.24 -53.59
C PHE A 329 110.44 -43.55 -52.69
N LYS A 330 110.26 -43.59 -51.36
CA LYS A 330 111.29 -43.97 -50.39
C LYS A 330 111.78 -45.40 -50.66
N PHE A 331 110.89 -46.34 -50.92
CA PHE A 331 111.26 -47.73 -51.22
C PHE A 331 112.04 -47.85 -52.55
N LEU A 332 111.65 -47.10 -53.59
CA LEU A 332 112.41 -47.00 -54.84
C LEU A 332 113.81 -46.41 -54.63
N LEU A 333 113.92 -45.36 -53.80
CA LEU A 333 115.21 -44.75 -53.46
C LEU A 333 116.05 -45.66 -52.56
N GLU A 334 115.47 -46.37 -51.60
CA GLU A 334 116.16 -47.35 -50.76
C GLU A 334 116.64 -48.56 -51.57
N PHE A 335 115.88 -48.99 -52.59
CA PHE A 335 116.34 -49.99 -53.56
C PHE A 335 117.56 -49.50 -54.34
N GLN A 336 117.52 -48.28 -54.89
CA GLN A 336 118.66 -47.68 -55.60
C GLN A 336 119.88 -47.47 -54.68
N VAL A 337 119.67 -47.01 -53.45
CA VAL A 337 120.73 -46.85 -52.44
C VAL A 337 121.38 -48.20 -52.14
N ASN A 338 120.60 -49.26 -51.93
CA ASN A 338 121.11 -50.61 -51.63
C ASN A 338 121.93 -51.22 -52.79
N ASP A 339 121.51 -50.97 -54.05
CA ASP A 339 122.29 -51.38 -55.23
C ASP A 339 123.62 -50.62 -55.35
N PHE A 340 123.63 -49.30 -55.11
CA PHE A 340 124.88 -48.53 -54.99
C PHE A 340 125.73 -48.96 -53.79
N GLN A 341 125.10 -49.38 -52.69
CA GLN A 341 125.79 -49.82 -51.47
C GLN A 341 126.53 -51.15 -51.71
N LYS A 342 125.97 -52.07 -52.50
CA LYS A 342 126.69 -53.27 -52.98
C LYS A 342 127.84 -52.95 -53.93
N GLN A 343 127.69 -51.96 -54.81
CA GLN A 343 128.82 -51.50 -55.63
C GLN A 343 129.94 -50.90 -54.77
N MET A 344 129.59 -50.12 -53.74
CA MET A 344 130.54 -49.58 -52.76
C MET A 344 131.25 -50.67 -51.97
N GLU A 345 130.55 -51.70 -51.48
CA GLU A 345 131.18 -52.83 -50.76
C GLU A 345 132.17 -53.58 -51.66
N SER A 346 131.79 -53.86 -52.91
CA SER A 346 132.67 -54.51 -53.89
C SER A 346 133.96 -53.70 -54.16
N GLN A 347 133.85 -52.38 -54.29
CA GLN A 347 135.02 -51.51 -54.49
C GLN A 347 135.86 -51.32 -53.22
N GLN A 348 135.23 -51.28 -52.03
CA GLN A 348 135.93 -51.13 -50.76
C GLN A 348 136.84 -52.33 -50.47
N ASP A 349 136.45 -53.53 -50.90
CA ASP A 349 137.22 -54.75 -50.69
C ASP A 349 138.46 -54.86 -51.61
N GLU A 350 138.40 -54.29 -52.83
CA GLU A 350 139.59 -54.11 -53.68
C GLU A 350 140.52 -52.99 -53.16
N ILE A 351 139.95 -51.91 -52.61
CA ILE A 351 140.70 -50.84 -51.94
C ILE A 351 141.46 -51.40 -50.72
N ASN A 352 140.84 -52.28 -49.93
CA ASN A 352 141.51 -52.91 -48.78
C ASN A 352 142.70 -53.79 -49.21
N LYS A 353 142.51 -54.64 -50.24
CA LYS A 353 143.58 -55.52 -50.78
C LYS A 353 144.74 -54.76 -51.43
N THR A 354 144.47 -53.60 -52.02
CA THR A 354 145.53 -52.72 -52.55
C THR A 354 146.26 -51.96 -51.45
N ARG A 355 145.55 -51.56 -50.38
CA ARG A 355 146.12 -50.89 -49.21
C ARG A 355 147.14 -51.75 -48.45
N GLU A 356 146.87 -53.04 -48.25
CA GLU A 356 147.85 -53.95 -47.62
C GLU A 356 149.14 -54.11 -48.44
N LYS A 357 149.04 -54.17 -49.77
CA LYS A 357 150.21 -54.19 -50.67
C LYS A 357 151.02 -52.89 -50.63
N ILE A 358 150.35 -51.74 -50.47
CA ILE A 358 151.03 -50.46 -50.29
C ILE A 358 151.77 -50.45 -48.95
N GLN A 359 151.14 -50.88 -47.85
CA GLN A 359 151.75 -50.95 -46.52
C GLN A 359 153.08 -51.75 -46.53
N GLN A 360 153.12 -52.89 -47.22
CA GLN A 360 154.33 -53.73 -47.35
C GLN A 360 155.43 -53.08 -48.21
N LEU A 361 155.06 -52.27 -49.21
CA LEU A 361 156.02 -51.52 -50.01
C LEU A 361 156.56 -50.28 -49.28
N GLU A 362 155.73 -49.64 -48.46
CA GLU A 362 156.10 -48.49 -47.62
C GLU A 362 157.20 -48.86 -46.62
N ASP A 363 157.09 -49.98 -45.90
CA ASP A 363 158.14 -50.44 -44.96
C ASP A 363 159.50 -50.67 -45.65
N ILE A 364 159.50 -51.27 -46.84
CA ILE A 364 160.72 -51.49 -47.64
C ILE A 364 161.32 -50.16 -48.10
N LEU A 365 160.47 -49.19 -48.47
CA LEU A 365 160.88 -47.86 -48.90
C LEU A 365 161.45 -47.04 -47.71
N LEU A 366 160.85 -47.17 -46.53
CA LEU A 366 161.29 -46.53 -45.28
C LEU A 366 162.65 -47.09 -44.80
N GLN A 367 162.88 -48.40 -44.98
CA GLN A 367 164.20 -49.01 -44.77
C GLN A 367 165.24 -48.47 -45.78
N LYS A 368 164.87 -48.33 -47.06
CA LYS A 368 165.75 -47.74 -48.09
C LYS A 368 166.08 -46.28 -47.81
N ASP A 369 165.13 -45.46 -47.38
CA ASP A 369 165.41 -44.03 -47.15
C ASP A 369 166.25 -43.75 -45.88
N LYS A 370 166.24 -44.65 -44.88
CA LYS A 370 167.25 -44.62 -43.80
C LYS A 370 168.68 -44.80 -44.35
N SER A 371 168.89 -45.77 -45.24
CA SER A 371 170.19 -45.99 -45.90
C SER A 371 170.58 -44.83 -46.84
N ASN A 372 169.61 -44.34 -47.62
CA ASN A 372 169.76 -43.19 -48.52
C ASN A 372 170.15 -41.91 -47.76
N SER A 373 169.62 -41.71 -46.54
CA SER A 373 169.94 -40.57 -45.69
C SER A 373 171.38 -40.61 -45.15
N GLN A 374 171.88 -41.79 -44.77
CA GLN A 374 173.29 -41.97 -44.38
C GLN A 374 174.24 -41.69 -45.56
N LEU A 375 173.90 -42.14 -46.78
CA LEU A 375 174.66 -41.83 -47.98
C LEU A 375 174.62 -40.33 -48.34
N LYS A 376 173.46 -39.66 -48.20
CA LYS A 376 173.32 -38.21 -48.42
C LYS A 376 174.21 -37.37 -47.50
N LEU A 377 174.42 -37.80 -46.25
CA LEU A 377 175.36 -37.13 -45.33
C LEU A 377 176.81 -37.23 -45.83
N SER A 378 177.28 -38.45 -46.17
CA SER A 378 178.64 -38.68 -46.69
C SER A 378 178.89 -37.93 -48.02
N VAL A 379 177.91 -37.92 -48.93
CA VAL A 379 177.95 -37.16 -50.18
C VAL A 379 177.97 -35.64 -49.92
N SER A 380 177.34 -35.15 -48.86
CA SER A 380 177.36 -33.72 -48.51
C SER A 380 178.75 -33.26 -48.04
N ASP A 381 179.46 -34.10 -47.28
CA ASP A 381 180.82 -33.83 -46.81
C ASP A 381 181.83 -33.78 -47.97
N LEU A 382 181.72 -34.74 -48.91
CA LEU A 382 182.50 -34.73 -50.15
C LEU A 382 182.14 -33.55 -51.07
N ARG A 383 180.87 -33.16 -51.15
CA ARG A 383 180.44 -31.95 -51.88
C ARG A 383 181.01 -30.68 -51.27
N LEU A 384 181.22 -30.61 -49.96
CA LEU A 384 181.85 -29.45 -49.32
C LEU A 384 183.32 -29.30 -49.77
N LYS A 385 184.06 -30.42 -49.87
CA LYS A 385 185.43 -30.49 -50.41
C LYS A 385 185.49 -30.15 -51.91
N LEU A 386 184.45 -30.47 -52.69
CA LEU A 386 184.36 -30.04 -54.10
C LEU A 386 184.11 -28.53 -54.22
N LYS A 387 183.23 -27.97 -53.38
CA LYS A 387 182.77 -26.57 -53.44
C LYS A 387 183.85 -25.53 -53.16
N THR A 388 184.94 -25.93 -52.48
CA THR A 388 186.13 -25.08 -52.31
C THR A 388 186.98 -25.03 -53.58
N LYS A 389 187.12 -26.14 -54.32
CA LYS A 389 187.83 -26.19 -55.61
C LYS A 389 187.05 -25.53 -56.75
N ASP A 390 185.73 -25.68 -56.78
CA ASP A 390 184.85 -25.01 -57.73
C ASP A 390 184.99 -23.47 -57.72
N LYS A 391 185.35 -22.88 -56.57
CA LYS A 391 185.60 -21.44 -56.41
C LYS A 391 186.92 -20.97 -57.03
N GLU A 392 187.90 -21.86 -57.21
CA GLU A 392 189.13 -21.54 -57.95
C GLU A 392 188.81 -21.46 -59.45
N MET A 393 188.15 -22.49 -59.99
CA MET A 393 187.78 -22.59 -61.42
C MET A 393 186.96 -21.39 -61.93
N ARG A 394 185.98 -20.91 -61.16
CA ARG A 394 185.08 -19.81 -61.58
C ARG A 394 185.79 -18.46 -61.80
N ARG A 395 187.03 -18.28 -61.32
CA ARG A 395 187.82 -17.07 -61.60
C ARG A 395 188.29 -16.98 -63.05
N GLU A 396 188.52 -18.12 -63.70
CA GLU A 396 188.95 -18.15 -65.11
C GLU A 396 187.75 -18.08 -66.08
N THR A 397 186.60 -18.68 -65.71
CA THR A 397 185.37 -18.60 -66.53
C THR A 397 184.91 -17.14 -66.78
N GLN A 398 185.24 -16.23 -65.87
CA GLN A 398 184.84 -14.82 -65.96
C GLN A 398 185.62 -14.02 -67.01
N LYS A 399 186.78 -14.49 -67.49
CA LYS A 399 187.56 -13.80 -68.54
C LYS A 399 186.99 -14.04 -69.94
N GLY A 400 186.57 -15.27 -70.24
CA GLY A 400 186.18 -15.67 -71.61
C GLY A 400 184.94 -14.98 -72.16
N LYS A 401 183.90 -14.79 -71.35
CA LYS A 401 182.60 -14.22 -71.79
C LYS A 401 182.68 -12.79 -72.34
N ASN A 402 183.73 -12.05 -71.98
CA ASN A 402 183.93 -10.67 -72.42
C ASN A 402 184.37 -10.56 -73.90
N LEU A 403 184.92 -11.64 -74.48
CA LEU A 403 185.30 -11.70 -75.90
C LEU A 403 184.10 -12.05 -76.79
N GLU A 404 183.23 -12.95 -76.33
CA GLU A 404 182.06 -13.45 -77.09
C GLU A 404 181.04 -12.33 -77.38
N THR A 405 180.86 -11.40 -76.43
CA THR A 405 179.95 -10.24 -76.59
C THR A 405 180.48 -9.14 -77.52
N PHE A 406 181.73 -9.20 -77.95
CA PHE A 406 182.31 -8.25 -78.91
C PHE A 406 181.90 -8.58 -80.37
N LEU A 407 181.81 -9.87 -80.72
CA LEU A 407 181.62 -10.33 -82.11
C LEU A 407 180.19 -10.18 -82.66
N GLU A 408 179.14 -10.44 -81.87
CA GLU A 408 177.75 -10.35 -82.34
C GLU A 408 177.31 -8.92 -82.73
N ARG A 409 177.97 -7.89 -82.21
CA ARG A 409 177.70 -6.49 -82.59
C ARG A 409 178.16 -6.19 -84.02
N LEU A 410 179.40 -6.55 -84.36
CA LEU A 410 179.96 -6.39 -85.71
C LEU A 410 179.10 -7.05 -86.79
N LYS A 411 178.47 -8.17 -86.43
CA LYS A 411 177.62 -9.01 -87.31
C LYS A 411 176.24 -8.40 -87.57
N SER A 412 175.74 -7.55 -86.66
CA SER A 412 174.45 -6.87 -86.80
C SER A 412 174.54 -5.67 -87.76
N ASP A 413 175.55 -4.81 -87.58
CA ASP A 413 175.67 -3.55 -88.33
C ASP A 413 176.02 -3.77 -89.82
N LEU A 414 176.74 -4.85 -90.13
CA LEU A 414 176.98 -5.25 -91.53
C LEU A 414 175.67 -5.61 -92.26
N HIS A 415 174.69 -6.22 -91.57
CA HIS A 415 173.46 -6.69 -92.19
C HIS A 415 172.53 -5.53 -92.59
N GLY A 416 172.55 -4.42 -91.85
CA GLY A 416 171.80 -3.21 -92.16
C GLY A 416 172.24 -2.51 -93.45
N CYS A 417 173.50 -2.67 -93.85
CA CYS A 417 174.05 -2.06 -95.07
C CYS A 417 173.41 -2.61 -96.37
N VAL A 418 172.70 -3.75 -96.31
CA VAL A 418 172.03 -4.38 -97.46
C VAL A 418 170.85 -3.54 -97.99
N GLY A 419 170.22 -2.70 -97.16
CA GLY A 419 168.98 -1.99 -97.52
C GLY A 419 169.10 -0.91 -98.59
N PHE A 420 170.30 -0.38 -98.85
CA PHE A 420 170.49 0.83 -99.69
C PHE A 420 171.04 0.55 -101.09
N ILE A 421 171.02 -0.71 -101.54
CA ILE A 421 171.64 -1.17 -102.79
C ILE A 421 171.09 -0.50 -104.07
N GLN A 422 169.90 0.13 -104.02
CA GLN A 422 169.30 0.80 -105.18
C GLN A 422 169.59 2.32 -105.28
N ASP A 423 170.31 2.94 -104.32
CA ASP A 423 170.79 4.33 -104.39
C ASP A 423 172.31 4.40 -104.15
N PRO A 424 173.13 4.69 -105.20
CA PRO A 424 174.59 4.77 -105.08
C PRO A 424 175.14 5.81 -104.11
N LYS A 425 174.36 6.82 -103.68
CA LYS A 425 174.82 7.82 -102.71
C LYS A 425 174.66 7.34 -101.27
N GLN A 426 173.49 6.82 -100.89
CA GLN A 426 173.21 6.43 -99.50
C GLN A 426 174.04 5.22 -99.04
N LEU A 427 174.33 4.28 -99.94
CA LEU A 427 175.15 3.10 -99.63
C LEU A 427 176.57 3.49 -99.17
N ARG A 428 177.16 4.54 -99.77
CA ARG A 428 178.54 4.97 -99.47
C ARG A 428 178.68 5.51 -98.04
N ASP A 429 177.74 6.34 -97.59
CA ASP A 429 177.82 7.01 -96.28
C ASP A 429 177.57 6.03 -95.13
N SER A 430 176.71 5.03 -95.32
CA SER A 430 176.51 3.95 -94.35
C SER A 430 177.78 3.11 -94.14
N ILE A 431 178.47 2.75 -95.24
CA ILE A 431 179.73 1.98 -95.17
C ILE A 431 180.85 2.80 -94.53
N LEU A 432 180.93 4.11 -94.80
CA LEU A 432 181.90 5.02 -94.17
C LEU A 432 181.72 5.13 -92.65
N LYS A 433 180.47 5.17 -92.15
CA LYS A 433 180.20 5.12 -90.71
C LYS A 433 180.67 3.80 -90.09
N MET A 434 180.34 2.67 -90.72
CA MET A 434 180.75 1.32 -90.29
C MET A 434 182.27 1.20 -90.11
N TYR A 435 183.05 1.71 -91.06
CA TYR A 435 184.51 1.66 -90.99
C TYR A 435 185.12 2.52 -89.86
N SER A 436 184.39 3.51 -89.34
CA SER A 436 184.88 4.43 -88.30
C SER A 436 184.80 3.91 -86.86
N HIS A 437 184.17 2.74 -86.62
CA HIS A 437 183.86 2.26 -85.26
C HIS A 437 184.56 0.97 -84.82
N TYR A 438 185.25 0.24 -85.71
CA TYR A 438 185.65 -1.15 -85.45
C TYR A 438 187.12 -1.49 -85.80
N GLY A 439 188.08 -0.66 -85.39
CA GLY A 439 189.54 -0.92 -85.45
C GLY A 439 190.20 -1.20 -84.06
N PRO A 440 191.38 -1.87 -83.95
CA PRO A 440 191.76 -2.61 -82.73
C PRO A 440 193.09 -2.23 -81.98
N GLN A 441 193.17 -2.46 -80.63
CA GLN A 441 194.36 -2.80 -79.75
C GLN A 441 193.96 -3.02 -78.23
N LEU A 442 194.86 -3.49 -77.30
CA LEU A 442 194.63 -4.27 -76.00
C LEU A 442 195.54 -3.83 -74.77
N ASP A 443 195.58 -4.29 -73.47
CA ASP A 443 194.77 -5.08 -72.45
C ASP A 443 195.49 -5.17 -71.02
N HIS A 444 194.96 -5.90 -69.98
CA HIS A 444 195.58 -6.60 -68.77
C HIS A 444 195.09 -6.36 -67.26
N VAL A 445 195.58 -7.14 -66.22
CA VAL A 445 194.73 -7.94 -65.22
C VAL A 445 195.15 -8.20 -63.68
N GLU A 446 194.18 -8.63 -62.79
CA GLU A 446 194.17 -9.54 -61.52
C GLU A 446 193.80 -8.97 -60.06
N LYS A 447 193.56 -9.62 -58.84
CA LYS A 447 193.65 -10.99 -58.14
C LYS A 447 192.88 -11.17 -56.74
N SER A 448 192.64 -12.43 -56.22
CA SER A 448 192.32 -12.94 -54.78
C SER A 448 190.94 -12.69 -54.04
N GLY A 449 190.44 -13.24 -52.86
CA GLY A 449 190.80 -14.30 -51.81
C GLY A 449 189.64 -14.71 -50.76
N ALA A 450 189.91 -15.46 -49.64
CA ALA A 450 189.19 -15.70 -48.29
C ALA A 450 187.94 -16.67 -47.99
N ALA A 451 187.70 -17.11 -46.68
CA ALA A 451 186.62 -18.06 -46.17
C ALA A 451 186.36 -18.23 -44.58
N GLN A 452 185.38 -19.08 -44.12
CA GLN A 452 185.09 -19.74 -42.74
C GLN A 452 184.28 -19.02 -41.58
N HIS A 453 183.67 -19.58 -40.47
CA HIS A 453 182.99 -20.88 -40.02
C HIS A 453 182.33 -20.84 -38.55
N VAL A 454 181.68 -21.93 -37.99
CA VAL A 454 181.36 -22.34 -36.52
C VAL A 454 179.86 -22.45 -35.95
N PRO A 455 179.45 -23.42 -35.03
CA PRO A 455 178.06 -23.65 -34.46
C PRO A 455 177.83 -24.08 -32.92
N GLU A 456 176.56 -24.46 -32.53
CA GLU A 456 176.00 -25.40 -31.45
C GLU A 456 175.33 -25.02 -30.06
N VAL A 457 174.01 -25.30 -29.91
CA VAL A 457 173.21 -26.01 -28.83
C VAL A 457 171.71 -25.60 -28.93
N PHE A 458 170.80 -26.49 -29.41
CA PHE A 458 169.39 -26.10 -29.69
C PHE A 458 168.32 -27.22 -29.62
N LEU A 459 168.62 -28.43 -29.12
CA LEU A 459 167.79 -29.63 -29.36
C LEU A 459 166.86 -30.09 -28.21
N HIS A 460 166.63 -29.28 -27.17
CA HIS A 460 165.86 -29.73 -25.98
C HIS A 460 164.44 -29.12 -25.83
N HIS A 461 164.07 -28.06 -26.57
CA HIS A 461 162.90 -27.24 -26.21
C HIS A 461 161.58 -27.57 -26.94
N LYS A 462 161.55 -28.54 -27.88
CA LYS A 462 160.35 -28.78 -28.72
C LYS A 462 159.23 -29.58 -28.05
N ASP A 463 159.57 -30.49 -27.13
CA ASP A 463 158.65 -31.53 -26.63
C ASP A 463 157.55 -31.04 -25.66
N LEU A 464 157.74 -29.87 -25.03
CA LEU A 464 156.86 -29.41 -23.95
C LEU A 464 155.55 -28.77 -24.42
N GLN A 465 155.46 -28.29 -25.67
CA GLN A 465 154.37 -27.40 -26.10
C GLN A 465 153.11 -28.14 -26.62
N GLU A 466 153.23 -29.39 -27.05
CA GLU A 466 152.10 -30.10 -27.69
C GLU A 466 151.00 -30.56 -26.70
N LYS A 467 151.32 -30.71 -25.42
CA LYS A 467 150.41 -31.29 -24.41
C LYS A 467 149.28 -30.35 -23.94
N THR A 468 149.43 -29.04 -24.09
CA THR A 468 148.51 -28.05 -23.46
C THR A 468 147.17 -27.90 -24.20
N ILE A 469 147.15 -28.06 -25.52
CA ILE A 469 146.02 -27.69 -26.39
C ILE A 469 144.77 -28.57 -26.16
N SER A 470 144.96 -29.85 -25.83
CA SER A 470 143.85 -30.83 -25.74
C SER A 470 142.86 -30.55 -24.61
N SER A 471 143.27 -29.90 -23.51
CA SER A 471 142.42 -29.75 -22.31
C SER A 471 141.28 -28.72 -22.46
N LEU A 472 141.40 -27.78 -23.41
CA LEU A 472 140.46 -26.65 -23.50
C LEU A 472 139.13 -27.02 -24.18
N LYS A 473 139.11 -28.00 -25.09
CA LYS A 473 137.88 -28.38 -25.82
C LYS A 473 136.78 -28.94 -24.91
N GLN A 474 137.13 -29.63 -23.82
CA GLN A 474 136.18 -30.37 -22.99
C GLN A 474 135.31 -29.50 -22.06
N LYS A 475 135.67 -28.21 -21.85
CA LYS A 475 134.94 -27.33 -20.91
C LYS A 475 133.71 -26.64 -21.50
N LEU A 476 133.65 -26.46 -22.82
CA LEU A 476 132.61 -25.64 -23.47
C LEU A 476 131.21 -26.27 -23.38
N GLU A 477 131.13 -27.58 -23.61
CA GLU A 477 129.89 -28.33 -23.83
C GLU A 477 128.96 -28.44 -22.61
N LYS A 478 129.50 -28.34 -21.39
CA LYS A 478 128.67 -28.35 -20.17
C LYS A 478 127.81 -27.07 -20.02
N SER A 479 128.30 -25.93 -20.48
CA SER A 479 127.68 -24.60 -20.28
C SER A 479 126.38 -24.32 -21.08
N ALA A 480 125.98 -25.27 -21.94
CA ALA A 480 124.73 -25.18 -22.70
C ALA A 480 123.53 -25.70 -21.91
N LYS A 481 123.68 -26.87 -21.25
CA LYS A 481 122.57 -27.65 -20.66
C LYS A 481 121.93 -27.01 -19.42
N GLU A 482 122.60 -26.07 -18.77
CA GLU A 482 122.06 -25.35 -17.60
C GLU A 482 121.06 -24.25 -18.00
N ARG A 483 121.17 -23.68 -19.22
CA ARG A 483 120.29 -22.60 -19.68
C ARG A 483 118.88 -23.06 -20.04
N GLU A 484 118.71 -24.29 -20.53
CA GLU A 484 117.38 -24.84 -20.83
C GLU A 484 116.51 -24.98 -19.57
N LYS A 485 117.10 -25.45 -18.45
CA LYS A 485 116.35 -25.65 -17.18
C LYS A 485 115.75 -24.36 -16.65
N VAL A 486 116.49 -23.25 -16.69
CA VAL A 486 116.02 -21.95 -16.16
C VAL A 486 114.84 -21.42 -16.98
N SER A 487 114.87 -21.58 -18.31
CA SER A 487 113.79 -21.16 -19.21
C SER A 487 112.46 -21.87 -18.90
N ALA A 488 112.50 -23.18 -18.64
CA ALA A 488 111.33 -23.99 -18.32
C ALA A 488 110.72 -23.73 -16.93
N GLN A 489 111.44 -23.02 -16.04
CA GLN A 489 110.96 -22.71 -14.69
C GLN A 489 110.19 -21.38 -14.66
N MET A 490 110.69 -20.34 -15.34
CA MET A 490 109.97 -19.06 -15.48
C MET A 490 108.61 -19.20 -16.18
N THR A 491 108.49 -20.09 -17.18
CA THR A 491 107.19 -20.32 -17.85
C THR A 491 106.12 -20.83 -16.88
N LYS A 492 106.50 -21.59 -15.86
CA LYS A 492 105.59 -22.22 -14.91
C LYS A 492 105.11 -21.27 -13.80
N GLU A 493 105.95 -20.32 -13.39
CA GLU A 493 105.57 -19.26 -12.46
C GLU A 493 104.60 -18.26 -13.10
N ASN A 494 104.80 -17.94 -14.39
CA ASN A 494 103.89 -17.09 -15.16
C ASN A 494 102.47 -17.69 -15.28
N GLU A 495 102.33 -19.01 -15.40
CA GLU A 495 101.01 -19.66 -15.41
C GLU A 495 100.24 -19.47 -14.09
N MET A 496 100.94 -19.50 -12.94
CA MET A 496 100.29 -19.31 -11.63
C MET A 496 99.86 -17.85 -11.39
N LEU A 497 100.67 -16.86 -11.78
CA LEU A 497 100.29 -15.46 -11.69
C LEU A 497 99.05 -15.13 -12.56
N ILE A 498 98.89 -15.83 -13.70
CA ILE A 498 97.71 -15.69 -14.56
C ILE A 498 96.44 -16.26 -13.90
N THR A 499 96.51 -17.33 -13.10
CA THR A 499 95.32 -17.84 -12.40
C THR A 499 94.91 -16.91 -11.26
N GLU A 500 95.86 -16.40 -10.48
CA GLU A 500 95.62 -15.47 -9.36
C GLU A 500 94.97 -14.14 -9.83
N ILE A 501 95.49 -13.53 -10.91
CA ILE A 501 94.89 -12.34 -11.54
C ILE A 501 93.42 -12.58 -11.95
N ASN A 502 93.07 -13.79 -12.37
CA ASN A 502 91.72 -14.13 -12.79
C ASN A 502 90.76 -14.45 -11.61
N VAL A 503 91.28 -14.72 -10.40
CA VAL A 503 90.47 -14.78 -9.17
C VAL A 503 90.11 -13.36 -8.73
N LEU A 504 91.10 -12.47 -8.60
CA LEU A 504 90.90 -11.07 -8.19
C LEU A 504 89.94 -10.30 -9.12
N ARG A 505 89.94 -10.64 -10.43
CA ARG A 505 88.97 -10.11 -11.41
C ARG A 505 87.52 -10.49 -11.13
N LYS A 506 87.24 -11.63 -10.49
CA LYS A 506 85.88 -12.04 -10.10
C LYS A 506 85.40 -11.24 -8.88
N GLU A 507 86.25 -11.10 -7.87
CA GLU A 507 85.93 -10.35 -6.65
C GLU A 507 85.61 -8.87 -6.95
N LEU A 508 86.40 -8.23 -7.82
CA LEU A 508 86.19 -6.85 -8.25
C LEU A 508 84.87 -6.64 -9.03
N HIS A 509 84.27 -7.72 -9.55
CA HIS A 509 82.94 -7.66 -10.17
C HIS A 509 81.80 -7.71 -9.14
N VAL A 510 81.96 -8.45 -8.05
CA VAL A 510 80.92 -8.61 -6.99
C VAL A 510 80.68 -7.28 -6.24
N VAL A 511 81.74 -6.49 -6.03
CA VAL A 511 81.68 -5.19 -5.33
C VAL A 511 80.96 -4.08 -6.14
N ARG A 512 80.60 -4.33 -7.41
CA ARG A 512 80.21 -3.27 -8.37
C ARG A 512 78.71 -3.05 -8.61
N THR A 513 77.81 -3.83 -8.01
CA THR A 513 76.38 -3.86 -8.42
C THR A 513 75.36 -3.64 -7.28
N GLN A 514 75.58 -2.65 -6.41
CA GLN A 514 74.49 -1.81 -5.88
C GLN A 514 74.94 -0.32 -5.81
N PRO A 515 74.05 0.67 -6.02
CA PRO A 515 74.45 2.05 -6.29
C PRO A 515 74.16 3.06 -5.16
N VAL A 516 75.02 4.08 -5.01
CA VAL A 516 74.68 5.51 -4.86
C VAL A 516 75.97 6.36 -4.90
N HIS A 517 75.83 7.68 -5.00
CA HIS A 517 76.88 8.72 -5.04
C HIS A 517 77.91 8.63 -3.88
N MET A 518 79.10 9.27 -3.91
CA MET A 518 79.41 10.56 -4.54
C MET A 518 80.91 10.81 -4.86
N LYS A 519 81.16 11.90 -5.59
CA LYS A 519 82.44 12.54 -5.99
C LYS A 519 83.54 12.46 -4.90
N ARG A 520 84.76 11.96 -5.18
CA ARG A 520 85.83 12.52 -6.06
C ARG A 520 86.57 13.73 -5.45
N SER A 521 87.67 13.46 -4.76
CA SER A 521 88.81 14.38 -4.56
C SER A 521 90.06 13.79 -5.25
N ARG A 522 91.02 14.65 -5.63
CA ARG A 522 92.27 14.29 -6.32
C ARG A 522 93.45 14.91 -5.56
N THR A 523 94.51 14.13 -5.34
CA THR A 523 95.88 14.65 -5.31
C THR A 523 96.87 13.56 -5.76
N ARG A 524 97.59 13.88 -6.84
CA ARG A 524 98.98 13.46 -7.11
C ARG A 524 99.92 14.48 -6.38
N PRO A 525 101.26 14.38 -6.38
CA PRO A 525 102.11 13.57 -7.26
C PRO A 525 103.34 12.88 -6.58
N ASP A 526 104.11 12.14 -7.39
CA ASP A 526 105.60 12.05 -7.41
C ASP A 526 106.35 11.57 -6.13
N GLN A 527 107.62 11.09 -6.17
CA GLN A 527 108.54 10.79 -7.28
C GLN A 527 109.50 9.64 -6.90
N ASP A 528 110.51 9.40 -7.74
CA ASP A 528 111.82 8.80 -7.42
C ASP A 528 111.91 7.32 -6.94
N THR A 529 112.19 6.47 -7.93
CA THR A 529 113.36 5.56 -7.87
C THR A 529 114.66 6.41 -7.85
N PRO A 530 115.87 5.90 -7.53
CA PRO A 530 116.32 4.51 -7.68
C PRO A 530 117.28 4.02 -6.55
N ARG A 531 118.14 3.05 -6.92
CA ARG A 531 119.47 2.72 -6.36
C ARG A 531 119.49 1.60 -5.30
N GLU A 532 120.11 0.46 -5.63
CA GLU A 532 121.55 0.11 -5.50
C GLU A 532 121.77 -0.64 -4.16
N GLU A 533 122.65 -1.64 -3.99
CA GLU A 533 123.58 -2.31 -4.91
C GLU A 533 124.09 -3.62 -4.30
N LEU A 534 124.50 -4.58 -5.15
CA LEU A 534 125.64 -5.51 -4.91
C LEU A 534 125.49 -6.47 -3.67
N LYS A 535 126.38 -7.44 -3.40
CA LYS A 535 127.61 -7.89 -4.09
C LYS A 535 127.81 -9.41 -3.93
N HIS A 536 128.86 -9.90 -4.60
CA HIS A 536 129.60 -11.16 -4.43
C HIS A 536 129.29 -12.02 -3.18
N GLN A 537 129.05 -13.33 -3.29
CA GLN A 537 130.05 -14.36 -3.69
C GLN A 537 131.26 -14.37 -2.74
N GLU A 538 131.33 -15.33 -1.82
CA GLU A 538 132.52 -16.17 -1.70
C GLU A 538 132.32 -17.45 -0.87
N VAL A 539 133.36 -18.29 -0.90
CA VAL A 539 133.39 -19.70 -0.50
C VAL A 539 133.48 -19.89 1.01
N ARG A 540 132.53 -20.63 1.59
CA ARG A 540 132.84 -21.83 2.41
C ARG A 540 131.65 -22.77 2.59
#